data_AF-A0A5P9PUW5-F1
#
_entry.id   AF-A0A5P9PUW5-F1
#
_cell.length_a   1.000
_cell.length_b   1.000
_cell.length_c   1.000
_cell.angle_alpha   90.00
_cell.angle_beta   90.00
_cell.angle_gamma   90.00
#
_symmetry.space_group_name_H-M   'P 1'
#
loop_
_entity.id
_entity.type
_entity.pdbx_description
1 polymer ?
#
loop_
_entity_poly.entity_id
_entity_poly.type
_entity_poly.pdbx_seq_one_letter_code
_entity_poly.pdbx_strand_id
1 'polypeptide(L)'
;MNRSGSPLPLARRLVAAFAVVAALVAGLFTLQTAAGPREAEAASAVGGPITRAEIIARAKYWYDRGDTWYSQDQADAISDGTGGKYRPDCSGLVAMAWHLPKKSDGWDLNTDDFESYAHKSWVDLDDLLPGDALLRNGHIELFEKWVNPGDHRDGAWVYSENDYGQKTNHNINPWSEMETYRGIRYDKIVEGSPVSDGGADFDGNGVGDIYATGDGSLTIWNGKGSNNFASPQVVGGGWSEFGRPAVGDFNKDGKSDLAAVKSGALHVWNGRGGNGFGAAQVIGNGWGGFSAPIAGDFNGDGVSDLASVKDGTLYVWNGKGSNNFGAAQVIGGGWSPFGAPIAGDFNNDGKSDLAAVKDGSTLHIWNGRGGNEFGAAQVIGSGWGDYDSTLMSLGDINKDGHTDIASVKEGTGTLYVWNGEGGNKFATATAIGNGWSTYF
;
A
#
# COMPACT_ATOMS: atom_id res chain seq x y z
N MET A 1 50.42 -44.70 -68.62
CA MET A 1 49.71 -45.96 -68.92
C MET A 1 48.29 -45.84 -68.41
N ASN A 2 47.33 -46.00 -69.34
CA ASN A 2 45.96 -46.51 -69.19
C ASN A 2 45.19 -46.41 -67.85
N ARG A 3 43.97 -45.85 -67.99
CA ARG A 3 42.66 -46.32 -67.48
C ARG A 3 42.46 -46.27 -65.96
N SER A 4 41.30 -46.02 -65.37
CA SER A 4 39.94 -45.62 -65.77
C SER A 4 39.13 -45.72 -64.47
N GLY A 5 38.21 -44.80 -64.17
CA GLY A 5 37.27 -45.02 -63.07
C GLY A 5 36.54 -43.79 -62.53
N SER A 6 35.72 -43.16 -63.37
CA SER A 6 34.57 -42.33 -62.93
C SER A 6 33.42 -43.25 -62.42
N PRO A 7 32.35 -42.79 -61.72
CA PRO A 7 31.85 -41.41 -61.67
C PRO A 7 31.28 -40.85 -60.33
N LEU A 8 31.16 -39.51 -60.39
CA LEU A 8 30.41 -38.46 -59.65
C LEU A 8 28.91 -38.78 -59.40
N PRO A 9 28.05 -37.87 -58.84
CA PRO A 9 28.19 -36.48 -58.36
C PRO A 9 27.49 -36.27 -56.97
N LEU A 10 27.37 -35.12 -56.29
CA LEU A 10 26.87 -33.79 -56.67
C LEU A 10 27.16 -32.76 -55.55
N ALA A 11 27.41 -31.53 -56.02
CA ALA A 11 26.94 -30.24 -55.50
C ALA A 11 27.43 -29.71 -54.14
N ARG A 12 28.29 -28.68 -54.16
CA ARG A 12 27.97 -27.21 -54.09
C ARG A 12 27.63 -26.79 -52.65
N ARG A 13 28.17 -25.72 -52.06
CA ARG A 13 29.00 -24.59 -52.53
C ARG A 13 29.55 -23.91 -51.26
N LEU A 14 30.69 -23.24 -51.42
CA LEU A 14 31.30 -22.34 -50.45
C LEU A 14 30.31 -21.29 -49.91
N VAL A 15 30.45 -20.96 -48.63
CA VAL A 15 30.23 -19.60 -48.12
C VAL A 15 31.42 -19.22 -47.24
N ALA A 16 31.91 -18.01 -47.50
CA ALA A 16 33.09 -17.40 -46.94
C ALA A 16 32.91 -16.95 -45.48
N ALA A 17 34.05 -16.86 -44.81
CA ALA A 17 34.23 -16.44 -43.43
C ALA A 17 33.91 -14.95 -43.20
N PHE A 18 33.38 -14.65 -42.02
CA PHE A 18 33.64 -13.39 -41.30
C PHE A 18 34.09 -13.73 -39.89
N ALA A 19 35.21 -13.15 -39.49
CA ALA A 19 35.85 -13.32 -38.20
C ALA A 19 35.06 -12.60 -37.09
N VAL A 20 34.87 -13.26 -35.96
CA VAL A 20 34.45 -12.62 -34.71
C VAL A 20 35.62 -12.69 -33.73
N VAL A 21 36.02 -11.51 -33.26
CA VAL A 21 37.01 -11.31 -32.19
C VAL A 21 36.41 -11.82 -30.89
N ALA A 22 37.03 -12.83 -30.29
CA ALA A 22 36.68 -13.33 -28.96
C ALA A 22 37.33 -12.44 -27.89
N ALA A 23 36.53 -11.63 -27.20
CA ALA A 23 36.91 -11.02 -25.93
C ALA A 23 36.47 -11.96 -24.80
N LEU A 24 37.44 -12.56 -24.10
CA LEU A 24 37.22 -13.33 -22.88
C LEU A 24 36.75 -12.39 -21.76
N VAL A 25 35.49 -12.52 -21.35
CA VAL A 25 35.01 -12.04 -20.04
C VAL A 25 35.00 -13.25 -19.12
N ALA A 26 35.91 -13.27 -18.14
CA ALA A 26 35.86 -14.21 -17.03
C ALA A 26 34.67 -13.82 -16.14
N GLY A 27 33.53 -14.48 -16.37
CA GLY A 27 32.38 -14.40 -15.47
C GLY A 27 32.73 -15.13 -14.16
N LEU A 28 32.88 -14.39 -13.08
CA LEU A 28 32.74 -14.95 -11.74
C LEU A 28 31.28 -15.41 -11.60
N PHE A 29 31.06 -16.72 -11.75
CA PHE A 29 29.85 -17.36 -11.25
C PHE A 29 29.94 -17.37 -9.73
N THR A 30 29.41 -16.35 -9.07
CA THR A 30 28.88 -16.55 -7.72
C THR A 30 27.70 -17.50 -7.88
N LEU A 31 27.83 -18.73 -7.37
CA LEU A 31 26.66 -19.55 -7.09
C LEU A 31 25.79 -18.73 -6.13
N GLN A 32 24.76 -18.10 -6.68
CA GLN A 32 23.67 -17.57 -5.91
C GLN A 32 22.91 -18.82 -5.43
N THR A 33 23.26 -19.28 -4.23
CA THR A 33 22.39 -20.21 -3.51
C THR A 33 21.02 -19.55 -3.51
N ALA A 34 20.02 -20.19 -4.12
CA ALA A 34 18.64 -19.74 -4.02
C ALA A 34 18.39 -19.47 -2.54
N ALA A 35 18.11 -18.21 -2.19
CA ALA A 35 17.71 -17.88 -0.84
C ALA A 35 16.50 -18.77 -0.55
N GLY A 36 16.56 -19.55 0.54
CA GLY A 36 15.39 -20.26 1.02
C GLY A 36 14.24 -19.28 1.23
N PRO A 37 12.98 -19.73 1.21
CA PRO A 37 11.84 -18.86 1.43
C PRO A 37 12.08 -18.02 2.70
N ARG A 38 11.97 -16.69 2.57
CA ARG A 38 12.02 -15.78 3.72
C ARG A 38 10.86 -16.12 4.64
N GLU A 39 11.11 -16.15 5.95
CA GLU A 39 10.05 -16.25 6.95
C GLU A 39 9.01 -15.15 6.69
N ALA A 40 7.73 -15.46 6.92
CA ALA A 40 6.72 -14.42 6.96
C ALA A 40 7.09 -13.45 8.09
N GLU A 41 7.18 -12.15 7.82
CA GLU A 41 7.15 -11.16 8.88
C GLU A 41 5.78 -11.28 9.58
N ALA A 42 5.74 -11.78 10.82
CA ALA A 42 4.57 -11.61 11.68
C ALA A 42 4.64 -10.22 12.33
N ALA A 43 4.24 -9.21 11.56
CA ALA A 43 4.03 -7.86 12.11
C ALA A 43 2.74 -7.83 12.96
N SER A 44 1.73 -8.62 12.57
CA SER A 44 0.48 -8.74 13.32
C SER A 44 0.63 -9.57 14.59
N ALA A 45 -0.18 -9.25 15.62
CA ALA A 45 -0.38 -10.11 16.76
C ALA A 45 -1.43 -11.19 16.44
N VAL A 46 -1.32 -12.37 17.06
CA VAL A 46 -2.30 -13.46 16.89
C VAL A 46 -3.73 -12.97 17.14
N GLY A 47 -4.61 -13.10 16.15
CA GLY A 47 -6.00 -12.65 16.18
C GLY A 47 -6.20 -11.13 16.20
N GLY A 48 -5.14 -10.37 15.91
CA GLY A 48 -5.14 -8.92 15.83
C GLY A 48 -5.34 -8.39 14.41
N PRO A 49 -5.27 -7.06 14.24
CA PRO A 49 -5.18 -6.43 12.93
C PRO A 49 -4.05 -7.01 12.08
N ILE A 50 -4.33 -7.30 10.82
CA ILE A 50 -3.39 -7.88 9.87
C ILE A 50 -3.59 -7.30 8.47
N THR A 51 -2.50 -7.09 7.72
CA THR A 51 -2.54 -6.55 6.35
C THR A 51 -2.81 -7.64 5.31
N ARG A 52 -3.42 -7.30 4.16
CA ARG A 52 -3.52 -8.23 3.02
C ARG A 52 -2.17 -8.72 2.54
N ALA A 53 -1.17 -7.84 2.50
CA ALA A 53 0.19 -8.18 2.13
C ALA A 53 0.78 -9.24 3.08
N GLU A 54 0.55 -9.09 4.39
CA GLU A 54 0.96 -10.10 5.38
C GLU A 54 0.18 -11.41 5.18
N ILE A 55 -1.13 -11.37 4.98
CA ILE A 55 -1.95 -12.57 4.71
C ILE A 55 -1.39 -13.35 3.50
N ILE A 56 -1.14 -12.67 2.38
CA ILE A 56 -0.59 -13.30 1.18
C ILE A 56 0.85 -13.79 1.41
N ALA A 57 1.68 -13.04 2.11
CA ALA A 57 3.05 -13.47 2.45
C ALA A 57 3.06 -14.73 3.32
N ARG A 58 2.16 -14.82 4.31
CA ARG A 58 1.98 -16.00 5.17
C ARG A 58 1.52 -17.21 4.35
N ALA A 59 0.54 -17.05 3.47
CA ALA A 59 0.08 -18.12 2.57
C ALA A 59 1.17 -18.58 1.60
N LYS A 60 1.90 -17.63 1.01
CA LYS A 60 3.02 -17.93 0.12
C LYS A 60 4.14 -18.67 0.85
N TYR A 61 4.48 -18.26 2.07
CA TYR A 61 5.47 -18.96 2.90
C TYR A 61 5.03 -20.41 3.20
N TRP A 62 3.75 -20.59 3.53
CA TRP A 62 3.17 -21.91 3.79
C TRP A 62 3.18 -22.82 2.56
N TYR A 63 2.98 -22.26 1.37
CA TYR A 63 3.13 -22.97 0.11
C TYR A 63 4.61 -23.28 -0.22
N ASP A 64 5.48 -22.26 -0.19
CA ASP A 64 6.87 -22.33 -0.65
C ASP A 64 7.75 -23.28 0.19
N ARG A 65 7.43 -23.49 1.48
CA ARG A 65 8.21 -24.42 2.32
C ARG A 65 8.20 -25.84 1.77
N GLY A 66 7.13 -26.21 1.06
CA GLY A 66 7.00 -27.49 0.36
C GLY A 66 7.03 -28.74 1.26
N ASP A 67 6.92 -28.62 2.58
CA ASP A 67 6.89 -29.72 3.55
C ASP A 67 5.54 -29.84 4.27
N THR A 68 4.49 -29.21 3.75
CA THR A 68 3.11 -29.43 4.20
C THR A 68 2.55 -30.75 3.64
N TRP A 69 1.72 -31.43 4.41
CA TRP A 69 0.91 -32.57 3.96
C TRP A 69 -0.45 -32.49 4.62
N TYR A 70 -1.52 -32.68 3.86
CA TYR A 70 -2.86 -32.55 4.40
C TYR A 70 -3.08 -33.53 5.57
N SER A 71 -3.41 -33.00 6.75
CA SER A 71 -3.80 -33.72 7.94
C SER A 71 -4.73 -32.88 8.82
N GLN A 72 -5.82 -33.51 9.25
CA GLN A 72 -6.75 -32.95 10.23
C GLN A 72 -6.38 -33.28 11.68
N ASP A 73 -5.25 -33.97 11.91
CA ASP A 73 -4.78 -34.28 13.27
C ASP A 73 -4.05 -33.06 13.87
N GLN A 74 -4.47 -32.65 15.06
CA GLN A 74 -3.82 -31.55 15.79
C GLN A 74 -2.35 -31.86 16.13
N ALA A 75 -2.00 -33.13 16.26
CA ALA A 75 -0.63 -33.58 16.49
C ALA A 75 0.31 -33.26 15.31
N ASP A 76 -0.24 -33.12 14.10
CA ASP A 76 0.51 -32.83 12.88
C ASP A 76 0.69 -31.32 12.64
N ALA A 77 0.27 -30.46 13.58
CA ALA A 77 0.35 -29.01 13.41
C ALA A 77 1.79 -28.52 13.17
N ILE A 78 1.94 -27.77 12.08
CA ILE A 78 3.22 -27.30 11.56
C ILE A 78 3.46 -25.85 12.00
N SER A 79 4.71 -25.51 12.29
CA SER A 79 5.12 -24.14 12.61
C SER A 79 4.75 -23.17 11.48
N ASP A 80 4.29 -21.97 11.82
CA ASP A 80 4.14 -20.86 10.86
C ASP A 80 5.41 -20.02 10.69
N GLY A 81 6.52 -20.42 11.31
CA GLY A 81 7.79 -19.69 11.27
C GLY A 81 7.87 -18.54 12.28
N THR A 82 6.76 -18.15 12.91
CA THR A 82 6.66 -16.97 13.79
C THR A 82 6.21 -17.30 15.22
N GLY A 83 6.18 -18.59 15.57
CA GLY A 83 5.87 -19.09 16.91
C GLY A 83 4.47 -19.71 17.04
N GLY A 84 3.63 -19.61 16.00
CA GLY A 84 2.36 -20.29 15.88
C GLY A 84 2.51 -21.71 15.32
N LYS A 85 1.51 -22.57 15.58
CA LYS A 85 1.40 -23.88 14.94
C LYS A 85 -0.02 -24.13 14.49
N TYR A 86 -0.20 -24.52 13.23
CA TYR A 86 -1.49 -24.72 12.61
C TYR A 86 -1.56 -26.11 11.98
N ARG A 87 -2.71 -26.78 12.09
CA ARG A 87 -2.96 -28.02 11.35
C ARG A 87 -2.76 -27.79 9.84
N PRO A 88 -2.11 -28.69 9.11
CA PRO A 88 -2.05 -28.62 7.67
C PRO A 88 -3.35 -29.16 7.08
N ASP A 89 -4.46 -28.45 7.29
CA ASP A 89 -5.74 -28.67 6.60
C ASP A 89 -6.25 -27.35 5.99
N CYS A 90 -7.35 -27.40 5.22
CA CYS A 90 -7.92 -26.21 4.58
C CYS A 90 -8.17 -25.06 5.58
N SER A 91 -8.79 -25.36 6.72
CA SER A 91 -9.01 -24.37 7.78
C SER A 91 -7.73 -23.89 8.45
N GLY A 92 -6.74 -24.76 8.63
CA GLY A 92 -5.47 -24.40 9.25
C GLY A 92 -4.60 -23.52 8.35
N LEU A 93 -4.63 -23.72 7.03
CA LEU A 93 -4.02 -22.83 6.04
C LEU A 93 -4.60 -21.41 6.17
N VAL A 94 -5.92 -21.26 6.14
CA VAL A 94 -6.56 -19.94 6.20
C VAL A 94 -6.43 -19.32 7.60
N ALA A 95 -6.54 -20.10 8.67
CA ALA A 95 -6.31 -19.64 10.04
C ALA A 95 -4.87 -19.15 10.21
N MET A 96 -3.90 -19.85 9.63
CA MET A 96 -2.51 -19.43 9.61
C MET A 96 -2.34 -18.15 8.82
N ALA A 97 -2.90 -18.05 7.62
CA ALA A 97 -2.77 -16.87 6.76
C ALA A 97 -3.39 -15.62 7.42
N TRP A 98 -4.54 -15.77 8.07
CA TRP A 98 -5.20 -14.71 8.86
C TRP A 98 -4.63 -14.53 10.27
N HIS A 99 -3.57 -15.27 10.63
CA HIS A 99 -2.91 -15.25 11.94
C HIS A 99 -3.87 -15.44 13.13
N LEU A 100 -4.86 -16.30 12.97
CA LEU A 100 -5.91 -16.51 13.98
C LEU A 100 -5.41 -17.31 15.20
N PRO A 101 -6.03 -17.12 16.38
CA PRO A 101 -5.73 -17.90 17.56
C PRO A 101 -6.32 -19.31 17.48
N LYS A 102 -5.81 -20.19 18.34
CA LYS A 102 -6.47 -21.46 18.65
C LYS A 102 -7.75 -21.21 19.45
N LYS A 103 -8.65 -22.18 19.40
CA LYS A 103 -9.81 -22.27 20.30
C LYS A 103 -9.36 -22.34 21.76
N SER A 104 -10.30 -22.05 22.67
CA SER A 104 -10.05 -22.10 24.11
C SER A 104 -9.71 -23.51 24.63
N ASP A 105 -10.09 -24.55 23.89
CA ASP A 105 -9.74 -25.96 24.17
C ASP A 105 -8.36 -26.36 23.59
N GLY A 106 -7.65 -25.44 22.94
CA GLY A 106 -6.34 -25.66 22.36
C GLY A 106 -6.35 -26.27 20.96
N TRP A 107 -7.51 -26.45 20.33
CA TRP A 107 -7.61 -26.91 18.94
C TRP A 107 -7.53 -25.76 17.93
N ASP A 108 -6.98 -26.03 16.74
CA ASP A 108 -7.09 -25.10 15.60
C ASP A 108 -8.54 -25.00 15.14
N LEU A 109 -8.86 -23.86 14.52
CA LEU A 109 -10.16 -23.57 13.93
C LEU A 109 -10.52 -24.62 12.86
N ASN A 110 -11.81 -24.86 12.71
CA ASN A 110 -12.40 -25.60 11.60
C ASN A 110 -13.22 -24.63 10.74
N THR A 111 -13.73 -25.11 9.61
CA THR A 111 -14.43 -24.28 8.61
C THR A 111 -15.62 -23.51 9.18
N ASP A 112 -16.32 -24.06 10.17
CA ASP A 112 -17.53 -23.47 10.74
C ASP A 112 -17.23 -22.28 11.67
N ASP A 113 -15.97 -22.12 12.11
CA ASP A 113 -15.60 -21.03 13.00
C ASP A 113 -15.38 -19.70 12.25
N PHE A 114 -15.04 -19.74 10.95
CA PHE A 114 -14.53 -18.58 10.21
C PHE A 114 -15.55 -17.45 10.06
N GLU A 115 -16.84 -17.76 9.98
CA GLU A 115 -17.90 -16.73 9.93
C GLU A 115 -17.88 -15.83 11.17
N SER A 116 -17.43 -16.33 12.32
CA SER A 116 -17.34 -15.53 13.56
C SER A 116 -16.16 -14.55 13.58
N TYR A 117 -15.18 -14.75 12.70
CA TYR A 117 -14.03 -13.87 12.49
C TYR A 117 -14.24 -12.97 11.27
N ALA A 118 -15.23 -13.25 10.43
CA ALA A 118 -15.47 -12.48 9.21
C ALA A 118 -16.44 -11.31 9.44
N HIS A 119 -16.41 -10.33 8.53
CA HIS A 119 -17.47 -9.33 8.42
C HIS A 119 -18.85 -10.01 8.39
N LYS A 120 -19.84 -9.41 9.08
CA LYS A 120 -21.19 -9.99 9.22
C LYS A 120 -21.97 -10.08 7.89
N SER A 121 -21.46 -9.50 6.81
CA SER A 121 -21.99 -9.59 5.45
C SER A 121 -21.02 -10.35 4.56
N TRP A 122 -21.56 -11.25 3.74
CA TRP A 122 -20.82 -11.93 2.67
C TRP A 122 -20.18 -10.92 1.71
N VAL A 123 -19.02 -11.27 1.17
CA VAL A 123 -18.37 -10.53 0.08
C VAL A 123 -18.86 -11.12 -1.23
N ASP A 124 -19.38 -10.27 -2.12
CA ASP A 124 -19.73 -10.69 -3.47
C ASP A 124 -18.48 -11.19 -4.18
N LEU A 125 -18.61 -12.26 -4.98
CA LEU A 125 -17.44 -12.90 -5.58
C LEU A 125 -16.65 -11.91 -6.43
N ASP A 126 -17.30 -10.99 -7.14
CA ASP A 126 -16.61 -9.96 -7.93
C ASP A 126 -15.83 -8.93 -7.09
N ASP A 127 -16.16 -8.79 -5.81
CA ASP A 127 -15.57 -7.83 -4.87
C ASP A 127 -14.45 -8.45 -4.01
N LEU A 128 -14.03 -9.68 -4.31
CA LEU A 128 -12.94 -10.35 -3.61
C LEU A 128 -11.62 -9.59 -3.82
N LEU A 129 -10.92 -9.41 -2.71
CA LEU A 129 -9.60 -8.81 -2.63
C LEU A 129 -8.59 -9.82 -2.09
N PRO A 130 -7.29 -9.70 -2.42
CA PRO A 130 -6.25 -10.62 -1.95
C PRO A 130 -6.32 -10.87 -0.43
N GLY A 131 -6.31 -12.13 0.00
CA GLY A 131 -6.40 -12.48 1.41
C GLY A 131 -7.83 -12.60 1.95
N ASP A 132 -8.86 -12.33 1.14
CA ASP A 132 -10.21 -12.83 1.42
C ASP A 132 -10.23 -14.37 1.31
N ALA A 133 -11.23 -15.01 1.91
CA ALA A 133 -11.40 -16.45 1.84
C ALA A 133 -12.68 -16.85 1.13
N LEU A 134 -12.61 -17.98 0.43
CA LEU A 134 -13.69 -18.63 -0.28
C LEU A 134 -14.21 -19.76 0.60
N LEU A 135 -15.40 -19.61 1.17
CA LEU A 135 -15.99 -20.56 2.11
C LEU A 135 -17.15 -21.32 1.47
N ARG A 136 -17.15 -22.65 1.64
CA ARG A 136 -18.29 -23.53 1.37
C ARG A 136 -18.38 -24.61 2.45
N ASN A 137 -19.43 -25.42 2.40
CA ASN A 137 -19.65 -26.45 3.41
C ASN A 137 -18.45 -27.42 3.50
N GLY A 138 -17.78 -27.44 4.65
CA GLY A 138 -16.64 -28.30 4.94
C GLY A 138 -15.35 -27.96 4.21
N HIS A 139 -15.25 -26.80 3.53
CA HIS A 139 -14.03 -26.41 2.82
C HIS A 139 -13.83 -24.90 2.74
N ILE A 140 -12.57 -24.46 2.84
CA ILE A 140 -12.20 -23.04 2.77
C ILE A 140 -10.87 -22.87 2.03
N GLU A 141 -10.77 -21.83 1.20
CA GLU A 141 -9.57 -21.51 0.43
C GLU A 141 -9.24 -20.02 0.56
N LEU A 142 -7.97 -19.65 0.34
CA LEU A 142 -7.54 -18.25 0.37
C LEU A 142 -7.41 -17.69 -1.05
N PHE A 143 -8.10 -16.59 -1.32
CA PHE A 143 -8.03 -15.89 -2.60
C PHE A 143 -6.73 -15.07 -2.71
N GLU A 144 -5.96 -15.26 -3.78
CA GLU A 144 -4.78 -14.44 -4.08
C GLU A 144 -5.14 -13.27 -5.00
N LYS A 145 -5.66 -13.57 -6.20
CA LYS A 145 -5.98 -12.58 -7.24
C LYS A 145 -6.81 -13.18 -8.36
N TRP A 146 -7.49 -12.33 -9.13
CA TRP A 146 -8.09 -12.72 -10.40
C TRP A 146 -7.03 -13.11 -11.44
N VAL A 147 -7.32 -14.13 -12.25
CA VAL A 147 -6.52 -14.45 -13.44
C VAL A 147 -6.55 -13.27 -14.42
N ASN A 148 -7.72 -12.64 -14.55
CA ASN A 148 -7.95 -11.47 -15.36
C ASN A 148 -8.85 -10.48 -14.61
N PRO A 149 -8.29 -9.35 -14.11
CA PRO A 149 -9.07 -8.34 -13.39
C PRO A 149 -10.17 -7.65 -14.24
N GLY A 150 -10.12 -7.75 -15.57
CA GLY A 150 -11.15 -7.18 -16.45
C GLY A 150 -12.28 -8.14 -16.80
N ASP A 151 -12.11 -9.44 -16.53
CA ASP A 151 -13.13 -10.47 -16.73
C ASP A 151 -12.90 -11.63 -15.74
N HIS A 152 -13.62 -11.60 -14.62
CA HIS A 152 -13.47 -12.59 -13.55
C HIS A 152 -13.87 -14.03 -13.97
N ARG A 153 -14.51 -14.19 -15.15
CA ARG A 153 -14.86 -15.52 -15.70
C ARG A 153 -13.64 -16.40 -16.01
N ASP A 154 -12.46 -15.80 -16.12
CA ASP A 154 -11.20 -16.54 -16.27
C ASP A 154 -10.77 -17.23 -14.96
N GLY A 155 -11.45 -16.95 -13.84
CA GLY A 155 -11.20 -17.56 -12.54
C GLY A 155 -10.17 -16.80 -11.70
N ALA A 156 -9.76 -17.42 -10.60
CA ALA A 156 -8.86 -16.80 -9.62
C ALA A 156 -7.72 -17.75 -9.21
N TRP A 157 -6.56 -17.17 -8.91
CA TRP A 157 -5.48 -17.85 -8.20
C TRP A 157 -5.84 -17.96 -6.71
N VAL A 158 -5.74 -19.18 -6.18
CA VAL A 158 -6.07 -19.51 -4.79
C VAL A 158 -4.99 -20.38 -4.14
N TYR A 159 -4.79 -20.20 -2.84
CA TYR A 159 -4.05 -21.14 -2.01
C TYR A 159 -5.04 -22.10 -1.35
N SER A 160 -4.76 -23.40 -1.43
CA SER A 160 -5.71 -24.41 -1.00
C SER A 160 -5.06 -25.71 -0.50
N GLU A 161 -5.77 -26.43 0.37
CA GLU A 161 -5.39 -27.73 0.93
C GLU A 161 -6.61 -28.67 0.92
N ASN A 162 -6.65 -29.60 -0.03
CA ASN A 162 -7.90 -30.26 -0.43
C ASN A 162 -8.00 -31.75 -0.10
N ASP A 163 -6.87 -32.46 -0.08
CA ASP A 163 -6.88 -33.93 -0.14
C ASP A 163 -5.79 -34.54 0.73
N TYR A 164 -6.13 -35.63 1.42
CA TYR A 164 -5.22 -36.35 2.33
C TYR A 164 -3.89 -36.72 1.66
N GLY A 165 -2.78 -36.30 2.27
CA GLY A 165 -1.42 -36.54 1.78
C GLY A 165 -0.97 -35.66 0.61
N GLN A 166 -1.79 -34.72 0.13
CA GLN A 166 -1.34 -33.68 -0.80
C GLN A 166 -0.68 -32.51 -0.06
N LYS A 167 0.23 -31.82 -0.75
CA LYS A 167 0.82 -30.58 -0.24
C LYS A 167 -0.16 -29.42 -0.45
N THR A 168 0.13 -28.29 0.19
CA THR A 168 -0.53 -27.01 -0.15
C THR A 168 -0.39 -26.75 -1.65
N ASN A 169 -1.49 -26.39 -2.28
CA ASN A 169 -1.57 -26.09 -3.70
C ASN A 169 -1.77 -24.59 -3.89
N HIS A 170 -1.19 -24.07 -4.98
CA HIS A 170 -1.44 -22.73 -5.49
C HIS A 170 -1.85 -22.88 -6.95
N ASN A 171 -3.14 -22.77 -7.22
CA ASN A 171 -3.72 -23.11 -8.51
C ASN A 171 -4.84 -22.13 -8.90
N ILE A 172 -5.23 -22.19 -10.17
CA ILE A 172 -6.39 -21.46 -10.67
C ILE A 172 -7.64 -22.26 -10.36
N ASN A 173 -8.61 -21.63 -9.71
CA ASN A 173 -9.99 -22.07 -9.70
C ASN A 173 -10.73 -21.42 -10.87
N PRO A 174 -11.30 -22.19 -11.80
CA PRO A 174 -12.13 -21.62 -12.85
C PRO A 174 -13.39 -20.99 -12.26
N TRP A 175 -14.02 -20.07 -12.99
CA TRP A 175 -15.23 -19.38 -12.50
C TRP A 175 -16.35 -20.34 -12.03
N SER A 176 -16.56 -21.46 -12.75
CA SER A 176 -17.54 -22.47 -12.35
C SER A 176 -17.29 -23.08 -10.96
N GLU A 177 -16.03 -23.12 -10.52
CA GLU A 177 -15.65 -23.55 -9.19
C GLU A 177 -15.82 -22.40 -8.18
N MET A 178 -15.41 -21.19 -8.55
CA MET A 178 -15.59 -19.97 -7.73
C MET A 178 -17.06 -19.76 -7.33
N GLU A 179 -17.99 -19.95 -8.26
CA GLU A 179 -19.44 -19.83 -8.03
C GLU A 179 -20.01 -20.81 -6.99
N THR A 180 -19.25 -21.83 -6.59
CA THR A 180 -19.65 -22.76 -5.52
C THR A 180 -19.34 -22.26 -4.12
N TYR A 181 -18.55 -21.20 -4.01
CA TYR A 181 -18.11 -20.59 -2.75
C TYR A 181 -18.91 -19.33 -2.42
N ARG A 182 -18.78 -18.89 -1.17
CA ARG A 182 -19.14 -17.55 -0.70
C ARG A 182 -17.86 -16.83 -0.29
N GLY A 183 -17.75 -15.56 -0.66
CA GLY A 183 -16.67 -14.71 -0.19
C GLY A 183 -16.85 -14.35 1.28
N ILE A 184 -15.80 -14.48 2.07
CA ILE A 184 -15.70 -13.95 3.43
C ILE A 184 -14.41 -13.15 3.60
N ARG A 185 -14.46 -12.13 4.44
CA ARG A 185 -13.34 -11.23 4.72
C ARG A 185 -13.13 -11.13 6.22
N TYR A 186 -11.91 -11.37 6.68
CA TYR A 186 -11.55 -11.25 8.09
C TYR A 186 -11.85 -9.82 8.59
N ASP A 187 -12.50 -9.70 9.75
CA ASP A 187 -13.02 -8.43 10.28
C ASP A 187 -11.91 -7.48 10.76
N LYS A 188 -10.70 -8.00 10.95
CA LYS A 188 -9.50 -7.24 11.27
C LYS A 188 -8.47 -7.28 10.14
N ILE A 189 -8.88 -7.52 8.90
CA ILE A 189 -8.08 -7.03 7.78
C ILE A 189 -8.11 -5.51 7.90
N VAL A 190 -7.03 -4.99 8.47
CA VAL A 190 -6.62 -3.66 8.08
C VAL A 190 -6.07 -3.91 6.70
N GLU A 191 -6.43 -3.11 5.70
CA GLU A 191 -5.46 -3.01 4.62
C GLU A 191 -4.12 -2.72 5.30
N GLY A 192 -2.98 -3.03 4.66
CA GLY A 192 -1.96 -2.02 4.83
C GLY A 192 -2.70 -0.79 4.35
N SER A 193 -3.24 0.04 5.23
CA SER A 193 -3.21 1.44 4.94
C SER A 193 -1.70 1.58 4.70
N PRO A 194 -1.21 1.74 3.44
CA PRO A 194 -0.17 2.74 3.32
C PRO A 194 -0.79 3.86 4.12
N VAL A 195 -0.13 4.31 5.20
CA VAL A 195 -0.60 5.48 5.97
C VAL A 195 -1.33 6.37 4.99
N SER A 196 -2.68 6.38 5.12
CA SER A 196 -3.61 6.46 3.97
C SER A 196 -2.96 7.27 2.89
N ASP A 197 -2.66 6.76 1.69
CA ASP A 197 -1.90 7.55 0.70
C ASP A 197 -2.48 8.98 0.67
N GLY A 198 -1.76 9.95 1.26
CA GLY A 198 -2.22 11.33 1.49
C GLY A 198 -2.77 11.79 2.86
N GLY A 199 -3.33 10.93 3.71
CA GLY A 199 -3.96 11.27 5.01
C GLY A 199 -3.22 10.74 6.24
N ALA A 200 -3.55 11.29 7.40
CA ALA A 200 -2.98 10.86 8.68
C ALA A 200 -3.88 9.87 9.41
N ASP A 201 -3.31 8.87 10.08
CA ASP A 201 -4.02 8.03 11.06
C ASP A 201 -3.08 7.79 12.26
N PHE A 202 -3.13 8.70 13.24
CA PHE A 202 -2.20 8.71 14.36
C PHE A 202 -2.64 7.83 15.53
N ASP A 203 -3.93 7.52 15.63
CA ASP A 203 -4.46 6.59 16.64
C ASP A 203 -4.60 5.14 16.14
N GLY A 204 -4.47 4.91 14.83
CA GLY A 204 -4.47 3.59 14.19
C GLY A 204 -5.86 2.99 14.07
N ASN A 205 -6.90 3.82 13.99
CA ASN A 205 -8.30 3.38 13.96
C ASN A 205 -8.85 3.16 12.54
N GLY A 206 -8.03 3.42 11.52
CA GLY A 206 -8.39 3.30 10.11
C GLY A 206 -9.39 4.36 9.64
N VAL A 207 -9.39 5.54 10.27
CA VAL A 207 -10.09 6.75 9.84
C VAL A 207 -9.05 7.86 9.75
N GLY A 208 -9.14 8.67 8.72
CA GLY A 208 -8.33 9.88 8.62
C GLY A 208 -8.47 10.84 9.81
N ASP A 209 -7.33 11.35 10.28
CA ASP A 209 -7.19 12.37 11.30
C ASP A 209 -6.88 13.72 10.66
N ILE A 210 -7.34 14.80 11.29
CA ILE A 210 -6.88 16.15 10.97
C ILE A 210 -5.73 16.50 11.90
N TYR A 211 -4.69 17.13 11.36
CA TYR A 211 -3.61 17.71 12.14
C TYR A 211 -3.27 19.11 11.65
N ALA A 212 -2.73 19.92 12.56
CA ALA A 212 -2.43 21.31 12.29
C ALA A 212 -1.30 21.80 13.18
N THR A 213 -0.51 22.76 12.68
CA THR A 213 0.69 23.28 13.37
C THR A 213 0.82 24.81 13.37
N GLY A 214 -0.17 25.52 12.82
CA GLY A 214 -0.12 26.97 12.56
C GLY A 214 -0.06 27.84 13.81
N ASP A 215 -0.55 27.36 14.95
CA ASP A 215 -0.43 28.05 16.24
C ASP A 215 0.90 27.75 16.97
N GLY A 216 1.81 27.00 16.33
CA GLY A 216 3.09 26.57 16.88
C GLY A 216 3.01 25.28 17.72
N SER A 217 1.83 24.67 17.86
CA SER A 217 1.63 23.37 18.48
C SER A 217 1.11 22.36 17.46
N LEU A 218 1.52 21.09 17.55
CA LEU A 218 0.86 20.02 16.83
C LEU A 218 -0.44 19.67 17.54
N THR A 219 -1.55 20.00 16.89
CA THR A 219 -2.90 19.67 17.35
C THR A 219 -3.49 18.61 16.42
N ILE A 220 -4.08 17.56 17.00
CA ILE A 220 -4.70 16.44 16.28
C ILE A 220 -6.19 16.35 16.64
N TRP A 221 -7.03 16.11 15.64
CA TRP A 221 -8.45 15.77 15.80
C TRP A 221 -8.67 14.39 15.20
N ASN A 222 -8.82 13.38 16.07
CA ASN A 222 -8.96 12.01 15.59
C ASN A 222 -10.26 11.76 14.84
N GLY A 223 -10.19 11.09 13.71
CA GLY A 223 -11.36 10.69 12.92
C GLY A 223 -12.23 9.69 13.67
N LYS A 224 -13.56 9.81 13.53
CA LYS A 224 -14.55 8.88 14.10
C LYS A 224 -15.43 8.24 13.03
N GLY A 225 -15.16 8.50 11.76
CA GLY A 225 -16.02 8.15 10.63
C GLY A 225 -17.10 9.19 10.38
N SER A 226 -17.74 9.11 9.22
CA SER A 226 -18.83 9.99 8.78
C SER A 226 -18.54 11.49 8.95
N ASN A 227 -17.32 11.93 8.60
CA ASN A 227 -16.86 13.32 8.73
C ASN A 227 -16.93 13.88 10.16
N ASN A 228 -16.81 13.02 11.16
CA ASN A 228 -16.85 13.39 12.57
C ASN A 228 -15.48 13.22 13.22
N PHE A 229 -15.16 14.08 14.18
CA PHE A 229 -13.85 14.14 14.81
C PHE A 229 -13.93 14.17 16.35
N ALA A 230 -12.85 13.75 17.00
CA ALA A 230 -12.63 13.92 18.42
C ALA A 230 -12.39 15.39 18.79
N SER A 231 -12.50 15.69 20.08
CA SER A 231 -12.02 16.98 20.58
C SER A 231 -10.51 17.10 20.33
N PRO A 232 -10.02 18.30 19.99
CA PRO A 232 -8.60 18.51 19.68
C PRO A 232 -7.70 18.05 20.82
N GLN A 233 -6.59 17.42 20.46
CA GLN A 233 -5.50 17.08 21.36
C GLN A 233 -4.23 17.81 20.94
N VAL A 234 -3.68 18.61 21.85
CA VAL A 234 -2.35 19.21 21.66
C VAL A 234 -1.31 18.19 22.10
N VAL A 235 -0.47 17.72 21.18
CA VAL A 235 0.47 16.60 21.42
C VAL A 235 1.95 17.01 21.40
N GLY A 236 2.25 18.25 21.03
CA GLY A 236 3.60 18.80 21.11
C GLY A 236 3.65 20.29 20.74
N GLY A 237 4.69 20.99 21.20
CA GLY A 237 4.94 22.41 20.87
C GLY A 237 6.22 22.61 20.07
N GLY A 238 6.50 23.86 19.67
CA GLY A 238 7.74 24.25 18.98
C GLY A 238 7.68 24.11 17.45
N TRP A 239 6.47 23.98 16.90
CA TRP A 239 6.26 23.80 15.47
C TRP A 239 6.37 25.08 14.65
N SER A 240 6.43 26.26 15.30
CA SER A 240 6.62 27.55 14.63
C SER A 240 7.95 27.68 13.88
N GLU A 241 8.91 26.81 14.16
CA GLU A 241 10.23 26.78 13.50
C GLU A 241 10.28 25.81 12.30
N PHE A 242 9.19 25.09 12.03
CA PHE A 242 9.11 24.08 10.98
C PHE A 242 8.12 24.51 9.89
N GLY A 243 8.34 24.04 8.67
CA GLY A 243 7.31 24.06 7.63
C GLY A 243 6.17 23.07 7.93
N ARG A 244 5.11 23.12 7.14
CA ARG A 244 3.99 22.17 7.21
C ARG A 244 4.52 20.73 7.14
N PRO A 245 4.16 19.85 8.09
CA PRO A 245 4.63 18.47 8.07
C PRO A 245 3.93 17.65 6.98
N ALA A 246 4.64 16.67 6.43
CA ALA A 246 4.09 15.53 5.71
C ALA A 246 3.83 14.37 6.67
N VAL A 247 2.88 13.50 6.32
CA VAL A 247 2.53 12.30 7.09
C VAL A 247 2.65 11.07 6.21
N GLY A 248 3.33 10.03 6.69
CA GLY A 248 3.55 8.77 5.98
C GLY A 248 4.18 7.73 6.91
N ASP A 249 4.33 6.47 6.49
CA ASP A 249 5.09 5.45 7.22
C ASP A 249 6.50 5.36 6.61
N PHE A 250 7.39 6.24 7.08
CA PHE A 250 8.75 6.35 6.56
C PHE A 250 9.66 5.24 7.09
N ASN A 251 9.28 4.65 8.23
CA ASN A 251 10.07 3.66 8.91
C ASN A 251 9.62 2.21 8.62
N LYS A 252 8.44 2.04 8.02
CA LYS A 252 7.76 0.79 7.66
C LYS A 252 7.29 -0.03 8.86
N ASP A 253 6.83 0.61 9.93
CA ASP A 253 6.28 -0.06 11.13
C ASP A 253 4.74 -0.02 11.22
N GLY A 254 4.07 0.43 10.14
CA GLY A 254 2.62 0.50 10.05
C GLY A 254 2.01 1.67 10.81
N LYS A 255 2.80 2.68 11.19
CA LYS A 255 2.31 3.85 11.94
C LYS A 255 2.58 5.14 11.19
N SER A 256 1.69 6.10 11.36
CA SER A 256 1.86 7.45 10.82
C SER A 256 3.03 8.18 11.49
N ASP A 257 4.08 8.41 10.73
CA ASP A 257 5.22 9.26 11.07
C ASP A 257 4.99 10.69 10.56
N LEU A 258 5.75 11.66 11.10
CA LEU A 258 5.78 13.04 10.61
C LEU A 258 7.14 13.37 10.00
N ALA A 259 7.15 14.12 8.90
CA ALA A 259 8.35 14.70 8.31
C ALA A 259 8.20 16.20 8.09
N ALA A 260 9.14 17.02 8.59
CA ALA A 260 9.08 18.47 8.40
C ALA A 260 10.47 19.09 8.24
N VAL A 261 10.53 20.21 7.53
CA VAL A 261 11.77 20.93 7.26
C VAL A 261 11.93 22.09 8.23
N LYS A 262 13.11 22.20 8.85
CA LYS A 262 13.54 23.35 9.64
C LYS A 262 14.93 23.78 9.22
N SER A 263 15.08 25.05 8.85
CA SER A 263 16.37 25.63 8.43
C SER A 263 17.10 24.81 7.36
N GLY A 264 16.36 24.20 6.43
CA GLY A 264 16.91 23.37 5.34
C GLY A 264 17.30 21.93 5.71
N ALA A 265 17.02 21.50 6.95
CA ALA A 265 17.18 20.12 7.39
C ALA A 265 15.82 19.42 7.53
N LEU A 266 15.72 18.20 7.00
CA LEU A 266 14.54 17.35 7.13
C LEU A 266 14.62 16.58 8.44
N HIS A 267 13.56 16.71 9.22
CA HIS A 267 13.37 16.02 10.49
C HIS A 267 12.24 15.01 10.35
N VAL A 268 12.39 13.83 10.96
CA VAL A 268 11.33 12.81 11.07
C VAL A 268 11.03 12.53 12.54
N TRP A 269 9.75 12.38 12.86
CA TRP A 269 9.27 11.90 14.16
C TRP A 269 8.51 10.61 13.93
N ASN A 270 9.06 9.50 14.42
CA ASN A 270 8.39 8.22 14.26
C ASN A 270 7.12 8.17 15.12
N GLY A 271 6.03 7.73 14.54
CA GLY A 271 4.79 7.44 15.22
C GLY A 271 4.97 6.30 16.23
N ARG A 272 4.23 6.39 17.33
CA ARG A 272 4.12 5.32 18.34
C ARG A 272 2.69 4.78 18.45
N GLY A 273 1.77 5.35 17.68
CA GLY A 273 0.33 5.11 17.79
C GLY A 273 -0.29 5.90 18.95
N GLY A 274 -1.61 6.00 18.95
CA GLY A 274 -2.36 6.75 19.98
C GLY A 274 -1.93 8.21 20.11
N ASN A 275 -1.65 8.87 18.98
CA ASN A 275 -1.15 10.25 18.90
C ASN A 275 0.24 10.49 19.54
N GLY A 276 1.01 9.44 19.81
CA GLY A 276 2.34 9.53 20.37
C GLY A 276 3.45 9.57 19.30
N PHE A 277 4.50 10.35 19.55
CA PHE A 277 5.66 10.46 18.66
C PHE A 277 6.99 10.26 19.40
N GLY A 278 8.00 9.78 18.68
CA GLY A 278 9.39 9.75 19.11
C GLY A 278 10.04 11.14 19.12
N ALA A 279 11.31 11.17 19.51
CA ALA A 279 12.12 12.38 19.36
C ALA A 279 12.42 12.64 17.87
N ALA A 280 12.51 13.92 17.50
CA ALA A 280 12.89 14.32 16.15
C ALA A 280 14.26 13.76 15.77
N GLN A 281 14.36 13.17 14.58
CA GLN A 281 15.60 12.70 13.98
C GLN A 281 15.91 13.56 12.76
N VAL A 282 17.11 14.13 12.69
CA VAL A 282 17.58 14.79 11.47
C VAL A 282 18.04 13.72 10.49
N ILE A 283 17.35 13.59 9.36
CA ILE A 283 17.61 12.52 8.38
C ILE A 283 18.22 13.03 7.08
N GLY A 284 18.25 14.35 6.87
CA GLY A 284 18.84 14.94 5.67
C GLY A 284 18.99 16.45 5.73
N ASN A 285 19.89 16.97 4.90
CA ASN A 285 20.11 18.41 4.69
C ASN A 285 19.85 18.76 3.21
N GLY A 286 19.76 20.06 2.90
CA GLY A 286 19.61 20.54 1.51
C GLY A 286 18.16 20.81 1.09
N TRP A 287 17.23 20.76 2.03
CA TRP A 287 15.80 21.06 1.83
C TRP A 287 15.49 22.56 1.75
N GLY A 288 16.52 23.42 1.75
CA GLY A 288 16.36 24.86 1.60
C GLY A 288 15.80 25.23 0.21
N GLY A 289 14.73 26.04 0.21
CA GLY A 289 14.05 26.54 -1.00
C GLY A 289 13.08 25.55 -1.64
N PHE A 290 12.91 24.36 -1.05
CA PHE A 290 11.83 23.45 -1.41
C PHE A 290 10.52 23.89 -0.75
N SER A 291 9.38 23.56 -1.37
CA SER A 291 8.07 23.63 -0.72
C SER A 291 8.02 22.70 0.49
N ALA A 292 6.97 22.84 1.32
CA ALA A 292 6.67 21.83 2.32
C ALA A 292 6.61 20.44 1.65
N PRO A 293 7.21 19.41 2.28
CA PRO A 293 7.16 18.06 1.73
C PRO A 293 5.73 17.53 1.76
N ILE A 294 5.46 16.58 0.88
CA ILE A 294 4.30 15.68 0.93
C ILE A 294 4.80 14.24 0.89
N ALA A 295 3.95 13.30 1.27
CA ALA A 295 4.27 11.87 1.29
C ALA A 295 3.19 11.05 0.60
N GLY A 296 3.60 9.91 0.06
CA GLY A 296 2.77 8.92 -0.64
C GLY A 296 3.68 7.83 -1.21
N ASP A 297 3.14 6.66 -1.56
CA ASP A 297 3.87 5.62 -2.29
C ASP A 297 3.86 5.90 -3.81
N PHE A 298 4.69 6.85 -4.26
CA PHE A 298 4.76 7.24 -5.67
C PHE A 298 5.41 6.18 -6.56
N ASN A 299 6.24 5.33 -5.97
CA ASN A 299 6.98 4.31 -6.68
C ASN A 299 6.27 2.94 -6.68
N GLY A 300 5.33 2.70 -5.76
CA GLY A 300 4.50 1.50 -5.67
C GLY A 300 5.15 0.32 -4.96
N ASP A 301 6.12 0.55 -4.06
CA ASP A 301 6.84 -0.49 -3.31
C ASP A 301 6.32 -0.72 -1.89
N GLY A 302 5.25 -0.01 -1.50
CA GLY A 302 4.63 -0.08 -0.20
C GLY A 302 5.45 0.59 0.90
N VAL A 303 6.29 1.57 0.55
CA VAL A 303 7.01 2.43 1.49
C VAL A 303 6.71 3.89 1.18
N SER A 304 6.40 4.70 2.18
CA SER A 304 6.13 6.11 1.93
C SER A 304 7.37 6.84 1.38
N ASP A 305 7.21 7.43 0.21
CA ASP A 305 8.16 8.33 -0.41
C ASP A 305 7.92 9.77 0.08
N LEU A 306 8.86 10.67 -0.23
CA LEU A 306 8.67 12.11 -0.08
C LEU A 306 8.69 12.79 -1.44
N ALA A 307 7.84 13.79 -1.63
CA ALA A 307 7.91 14.69 -2.78
C ALA A 307 7.91 16.15 -2.36
N SER A 308 8.54 17.00 -3.17
CA SER A 308 8.55 18.44 -2.95
C SER A 308 8.90 19.19 -4.23
N VAL A 309 8.44 20.45 -4.33
CA VAL A 309 8.67 21.32 -5.47
C VAL A 309 9.75 22.34 -5.15
N LYS A 310 10.68 22.55 -6.09
CA LYS A 310 11.65 23.65 -6.04
C LYS A 310 11.86 24.23 -7.41
N ASP A 311 11.83 25.56 -7.49
CA ASP A 311 12.02 26.31 -8.74
C ASP A 311 11.11 25.81 -9.88
N GLY A 312 9.87 25.45 -9.55
CA GLY A 312 8.88 24.94 -10.51
C GLY A 312 9.10 23.50 -10.98
N THR A 313 10.00 22.75 -10.34
CA THR A 313 10.29 21.34 -10.63
C THR A 313 9.89 20.46 -9.46
N LEU A 314 9.16 19.38 -9.72
CA LEU A 314 8.82 18.35 -8.75
C LEU A 314 9.96 17.33 -8.63
N TYR A 315 10.29 17.00 -7.38
CA TYR A 315 11.27 16.00 -7.03
C TYR A 315 10.62 14.94 -6.13
N VAL A 316 11.05 13.68 -6.28
CA VAL A 316 10.66 12.56 -5.41
C VAL A 316 11.90 11.92 -4.81
N TRP A 317 11.83 11.56 -3.54
CA TRP A 317 12.82 10.78 -2.81
C TRP A 317 12.16 9.47 -2.38
N ASN A 318 12.55 8.37 -3.02
CA ASN A 318 11.94 7.09 -2.71
C ASN A 318 12.30 6.62 -1.30
N GLY A 319 11.30 6.22 -0.52
CA GLY A 319 11.46 5.58 0.77
C GLY A 319 12.20 4.24 0.62
N LYS A 320 12.93 3.86 1.65
CA LYS A 320 13.59 2.55 1.77
C LYS A 320 13.28 1.85 3.09
N GLY A 321 12.34 2.41 3.85
CA GLY A 321 12.06 2.04 5.23
C GLY A 321 13.14 2.55 6.19
N SER A 322 12.89 2.38 7.49
CA SER A 322 13.80 2.80 8.56
C SER A 322 14.28 4.26 8.43
N ASN A 323 13.40 5.18 8.01
CA ASN A 323 13.69 6.61 7.79
C ASN A 323 14.79 6.89 6.75
N ASN A 324 15.03 5.97 5.82
CA ASN A 324 16.04 6.11 4.79
C ASN A 324 15.39 6.40 3.43
N PHE A 325 16.03 7.27 2.65
CA PHE A 325 15.52 7.73 1.36
C PHE A 325 16.58 7.60 0.26
N GLY A 326 16.10 7.44 -0.98
CA GLY A 326 16.91 7.52 -2.20
C GLY A 326 17.47 8.92 -2.45
N ALA A 327 18.28 9.03 -3.50
CA ALA A 327 18.62 10.34 -4.04
C ALA A 327 17.36 10.97 -4.67
N ALA A 328 17.31 12.31 -4.66
CA ALA A 328 16.23 13.06 -5.32
C ALA A 328 16.16 12.68 -6.80
N GLN A 329 14.98 12.30 -7.26
CA GLN A 329 14.67 12.09 -8.66
C GLN A 329 13.91 13.29 -9.20
N VAL A 330 14.32 13.78 -10.37
CA VAL A 330 13.61 14.85 -11.07
C VAL A 330 12.43 14.23 -11.80
N ILE A 331 11.21 14.61 -11.41
CA ILE A 331 9.99 14.10 -12.05
C ILE A 331 9.60 14.97 -13.24
N GLY A 332 9.60 16.29 -13.05
CA GLY A 332 9.28 17.22 -14.15
C GLY A 332 9.09 18.66 -13.71
N GLY A 333 9.24 19.57 -14.68
CA GLY A 333 8.97 21.01 -14.51
C GLY A 333 7.50 21.38 -14.71
N GLY A 334 7.19 22.67 -14.60
CA GLY A 334 5.85 23.22 -14.85
C GLY A 334 5.00 23.43 -13.60
N TRP A 335 5.58 23.30 -12.41
CA TRP A 335 4.90 23.44 -11.13
C TRP A 335 4.79 24.90 -10.64
N SER A 336 5.46 25.86 -11.28
CA SER A 336 5.43 27.28 -10.88
C SER A 336 4.04 27.93 -10.76
N PRO A 337 3.03 27.63 -11.59
CA PRO A 337 1.69 28.22 -11.45
C PRO A 337 0.83 27.50 -10.41
N PHE A 338 1.34 26.46 -9.73
CA PHE A 338 0.57 25.67 -8.78
C PHE A 338 0.92 26.04 -7.34
N GLY A 339 -0.09 25.95 -6.46
CA GLY A 339 0.10 25.96 -5.01
C GLY A 339 0.86 24.73 -4.51
N ALA A 340 0.94 24.58 -3.19
CA ALA A 340 1.58 23.42 -2.59
C ALA A 340 0.78 22.14 -2.96
N PRO A 341 1.42 21.12 -3.53
CA PRO A 341 0.71 19.89 -3.86
C PRO A 341 0.26 19.16 -2.60
N ILE A 342 -0.72 18.27 -2.78
CA ILE A 342 -1.07 17.19 -1.86
C ILE A 342 -0.94 15.87 -2.61
N ALA A 343 -0.80 14.77 -1.88
CA ALA A 343 -0.83 13.43 -2.43
C ALA A 343 -2.07 12.68 -1.95
N GLY A 344 -2.47 11.66 -2.70
CA GLY A 344 -3.36 10.60 -2.26
C GLY A 344 -3.92 9.77 -3.39
N ASP A 345 -4.64 8.69 -3.09
CA ASP A 345 -5.29 7.86 -4.12
C ASP A 345 -6.69 8.43 -4.44
N PHE A 346 -6.74 9.42 -5.33
CA PHE A 346 -7.98 10.13 -5.68
C PHE A 346 -8.78 9.38 -6.76
N ASN A 347 -8.13 8.50 -7.51
CA ASN A 347 -8.73 7.73 -8.57
C ASN A 347 -9.17 6.31 -8.13
N ASN A 348 -8.74 5.86 -6.95
CA ASN A 348 -9.01 4.55 -6.34
C ASN A 348 -8.35 3.38 -7.10
N ASP A 349 -7.12 3.56 -7.59
CA ASP A 349 -6.35 2.54 -8.32
C ASP A 349 -5.18 1.94 -7.51
N GLY A 350 -5.07 2.31 -6.23
CA GLY A 350 -4.07 1.84 -5.29
C GLY A 350 -2.69 2.45 -5.48
N LYS A 351 -2.59 3.60 -6.15
CA LYS A 351 -1.33 4.35 -6.32
C LYS A 351 -1.50 5.79 -5.91
N SER A 352 -0.43 6.37 -5.35
CA SER A 352 -0.41 7.79 -5.00
C SER A 352 -0.52 8.69 -6.23
N ASP A 353 -1.61 9.46 -6.29
CA ASP A 353 -1.81 10.57 -7.19
C ASP A 353 -1.29 11.88 -6.56
N LEU A 354 -1.20 12.94 -7.38
CA LEU A 354 -0.92 14.29 -6.93
C LEU A 354 -2.08 15.22 -7.25
N ALA A 355 -2.38 16.17 -6.37
CA ALA A 355 -3.33 17.24 -6.65
C ALA A 355 -2.76 18.61 -6.26
N ALA A 356 -3.08 19.64 -7.04
CA ALA A 356 -2.69 21.01 -6.73
C ALA A 356 -3.63 22.03 -7.40
N VAL A 357 -3.77 23.19 -6.77
CA VAL A 357 -4.54 24.30 -7.34
C VAL A 357 -3.64 25.14 -8.24
N LYS A 358 -4.08 25.36 -9.47
CA LYS A 358 -3.41 26.21 -10.46
C LYS A 358 -3.94 27.64 -10.40
N ASP A 359 -3.02 28.59 -10.36
CA ASP A 359 -3.27 30.04 -10.38
C ASP A 359 -4.34 30.48 -9.36
N GLY A 360 -4.42 29.80 -8.21
CA GLY A 360 -5.44 30.05 -7.20
C GLY A 360 -6.87 29.92 -7.74
N SER A 361 -7.13 29.01 -8.68
CA SER A 361 -8.44 28.94 -9.34
C SER A 361 -8.93 27.53 -9.59
N THR A 362 -8.15 26.70 -10.26
CA THR A 362 -8.59 25.38 -10.74
C THR A 362 -7.83 24.27 -10.05
N LEU A 363 -8.52 23.23 -9.57
CA LEU A 363 -7.88 22.02 -9.05
C LEU A 363 -7.48 21.10 -10.21
N HIS A 364 -6.25 20.61 -10.18
CA HIS A 364 -5.71 19.63 -11.13
C HIS A 364 -5.28 18.39 -10.37
N ILE A 365 -5.47 17.21 -10.98
CA ILE A 365 -4.99 15.91 -10.49
C ILE A 365 -4.09 15.26 -11.53
N TRP A 366 -2.97 14.69 -11.09
CA TRP A 366 -2.09 13.85 -11.89
C TRP A 366 -2.13 12.43 -11.33
N ASN A 367 -2.70 11.52 -12.10
CA ASN A 367 -2.83 10.14 -11.65
C ASN A 367 -1.46 9.45 -11.61
N GLY A 368 -1.15 8.79 -10.51
CA GLY A 368 0.03 7.95 -10.35
C GLY A 368 -0.03 6.73 -11.26
N ARG A 369 1.14 6.26 -11.69
CA ARG A 369 1.29 5.00 -12.45
C ARG A 369 2.25 4.03 -11.77
N GLY A 370 2.79 4.39 -10.61
CA GLY A 370 3.90 3.71 -9.96
C GLY A 370 5.22 4.05 -10.64
N GLY A 371 6.34 3.62 -10.05
CA GLY A 371 7.68 3.88 -10.56
C GLY A 371 8.02 5.37 -10.70
N ASN A 372 7.38 6.26 -9.92
CA ASN A 372 7.49 7.72 -10.02
C ASN A 372 6.97 8.32 -11.34
N GLU A 373 6.09 7.61 -12.03
CA GLU A 373 5.44 8.08 -13.26
C GLU A 373 4.04 8.63 -12.97
N PHE A 374 3.70 9.74 -13.63
CA PHE A 374 2.40 10.39 -13.52
C PHE A 374 1.76 10.59 -14.90
N GLY A 375 0.43 10.49 -14.95
CA GLY A 375 -0.37 10.84 -16.12
C GLY A 375 -0.37 12.34 -16.42
N ALA A 376 -1.07 12.71 -17.51
CA ALA A 376 -1.34 14.10 -17.79
C ALA A 376 -2.30 14.69 -16.74
N ALA A 377 -2.11 15.97 -16.40
CA ALA A 377 -2.99 16.70 -15.49
C ALA A 377 -4.44 16.68 -15.99
N GLN A 378 -5.36 16.31 -15.10
CA GLN A 378 -6.79 16.39 -15.30
C GLN A 378 -7.34 17.61 -14.57
N VAL A 379 -8.14 18.41 -15.26
CA VAL A 379 -8.81 19.58 -14.64
C VAL A 379 -10.08 19.11 -13.95
N ILE A 380 -10.15 19.24 -12.63
CA ILE A 380 -11.30 18.81 -11.83
C ILE A 380 -12.39 19.89 -11.82
N GLY A 381 -11.99 21.16 -11.71
CA GLY A 381 -12.91 22.29 -11.77
C GLY A 381 -12.34 23.59 -11.25
N SER A 382 -13.09 24.68 -11.40
CA SER A 382 -12.78 26.00 -10.86
C SER A 382 -13.37 26.23 -9.47
N GLY A 383 -12.95 27.29 -8.78
CA GLY A 383 -13.51 27.72 -7.49
C GLY A 383 -12.65 27.36 -6.28
N TRP A 384 -11.40 26.96 -6.52
CA TRP A 384 -10.47 26.49 -5.50
C TRP A 384 -9.60 27.59 -4.88
N GLY A 385 -9.76 28.85 -5.31
CA GLY A 385 -8.91 29.96 -4.86
C GLY A 385 -8.92 30.19 -3.37
N ASP A 386 -10.09 30.22 -2.75
CA ASP A 386 -10.24 30.40 -1.30
C ASP A 386 -9.78 29.16 -0.49
N TYR A 387 -9.34 28.09 -1.15
CA TYR A 387 -9.04 26.79 -0.54
C TYR A 387 -7.60 26.30 -0.79
N ASP A 388 -6.81 27.01 -1.60
CA ASP A 388 -5.48 26.58 -2.04
C ASP A 388 -4.48 26.48 -0.86
N SER A 389 -4.42 27.52 -0.02
CA SER A 389 -3.38 27.69 1.01
C SER A 389 -3.32 26.57 2.05
N THR A 390 -4.47 25.95 2.34
CA THR A 390 -4.62 24.91 3.38
C THR A 390 -5.17 23.61 2.82
N LEU A 391 -5.13 23.39 1.50
CA LEU A 391 -5.54 22.13 0.90
C LEU A 391 -4.72 20.97 1.51
N MET A 392 -5.43 19.92 1.93
CA MET A 392 -4.88 18.71 2.54
C MET A 392 -5.67 17.48 2.09
N SER A 393 -4.99 16.34 1.98
CA SER A 393 -5.65 15.04 1.91
C SER A 393 -5.88 14.53 3.33
N LEU A 394 -7.02 13.89 3.55
CA LEU A 394 -7.41 13.34 4.84
C LEU A 394 -7.38 11.82 4.87
N GLY A 395 -7.15 11.16 3.74
CA GLY A 395 -7.45 9.72 3.63
C GLY A 395 -8.97 9.50 3.69
N ASP A 396 -9.40 8.31 4.10
CA ASP A 396 -10.82 7.98 4.20
C ASP A 396 -11.38 8.36 5.59
N ILE A 397 -12.07 9.50 5.69
CA ILE A 397 -12.65 10.00 6.95
C ILE A 397 -14.12 9.60 7.13
N ASN A 398 -14.76 9.06 6.09
CA ASN A 398 -16.15 8.63 6.15
C ASN A 398 -16.35 7.11 6.15
N LYS A 399 -15.28 6.34 5.93
CA LYS A 399 -15.21 4.87 5.76
C LYS A 399 -15.92 4.34 4.52
N ASP A 400 -15.92 5.08 3.41
CA ASP A 400 -16.49 4.63 2.13
C ASP A 400 -15.46 4.01 1.18
N GLY A 401 -14.18 3.99 1.58
CA GLY A 401 -13.08 3.43 0.80
C GLY A 401 -12.41 4.43 -0.14
N HIS A 402 -12.75 5.71 -0.09
CA HIS A 402 -12.17 6.73 -0.97
C HIS A 402 -11.39 7.81 -0.21
N THR A 403 -10.36 8.34 -0.86
CA THR A 403 -9.57 9.45 -0.30
C THR A 403 -10.38 10.75 -0.31
N ASP A 404 -10.57 11.32 0.87
CA ASP A 404 -11.23 12.60 1.10
C ASP A 404 -10.20 13.74 1.15
N ILE A 405 -10.63 14.96 0.81
CA ILE A 405 -9.81 16.17 0.91
C ILE A 405 -10.49 17.24 1.76
N ALA A 406 -9.70 18.13 2.33
CA ALA A 406 -10.21 19.25 3.10
C ALA A 406 -9.41 20.53 2.88
N SER A 407 -10.01 21.64 3.26
CA SER A 407 -9.37 22.95 3.28
C SER A 407 -10.11 23.90 4.21
N VAL A 408 -9.36 24.79 4.84
CA VAL A 408 -9.89 25.92 5.59
C VAL A 408 -10.12 27.08 4.64
N LYS A 409 -11.38 27.45 4.46
CA LYS A 409 -11.78 28.56 3.58
C LYS A 409 -11.18 29.88 4.06
N GLU A 410 -10.44 30.54 3.17
CA GLU A 410 -9.90 31.87 3.42
C GLU A 410 -11.03 32.88 3.70
N GLY A 411 -10.78 33.80 4.63
CA GLY A 411 -11.71 34.84 5.05
C GLY A 411 -12.76 34.40 6.08
N THR A 412 -13.29 33.17 6.01
CA THR A 412 -14.27 32.67 7.00
C THR A 412 -13.67 31.77 8.07
N GLY A 413 -12.55 31.11 7.77
CA GLY A 413 -11.94 30.13 8.67
C GLY A 413 -12.79 28.89 8.89
N THR A 414 -13.65 28.58 7.92
CA THR A 414 -14.51 27.40 7.94
C THR A 414 -13.75 26.22 7.35
N LEU A 415 -13.65 25.11 8.07
CA LEU A 415 -13.16 23.86 7.50
C LEU A 415 -14.25 23.25 6.63
N TYR A 416 -13.91 22.99 5.37
CA TYR A 416 -14.71 22.22 4.44
C TYR A 416 -14.04 20.89 4.13
N VAL A 417 -14.86 19.85 4.01
CA VAL A 417 -14.50 18.50 3.58
C VAL A 417 -15.19 18.23 2.24
N TRP A 418 -14.47 17.65 1.30
CA TRP A 418 -15.03 17.07 0.08
C TRP A 418 -14.74 15.58 0.12
N ASN A 419 -15.81 14.79 0.22
CA ASN A 419 -15.65 13.34 0.25
C ASN A 419 -15.28 12.79 -1.12
N GLY A 420 -14.35 11.85 -1.17
CA GLY A 420 -13.99 11.15 -2.40
C GLY A 420 -15.13 10.30 -2.94
N GLU A 421 -15.24 10.20 -4.26
CA GLU A 421 -16.16 9.26 -4.92
C GLU A 421 -15.40 8.30 -5.87
N GLY A 422 -14.07 8.27 -5.75
CA GLY A 422 -13.16 7.62 -6.69
C GLY A 422 -13.13 8.28 -8.07
N GLY A 423 -12.23 7.81 -8.94
CA GLY A 423 -12.13 8.29 -10.32
C GLY A 423 -11.96 9.81 -10.45
N ASN A 424 -11.23 10.45 -9.53
CA ASN A 424 -10.98 11.89 -9.47
C ASN A 424 -12.23 12.75 -9.24
N LYS A 425 -13.24 12.21 -8.57
CA LYS A 425 -14.47 12.93 -8.23
C LYS A 425 -14.58 13.12 -6.72
N PHE A 426 -15.20 14.23 -6.36
CA PHE A 426 -15.52 14.54 -4.99
C PHE A 426 -16.97 15.01 -4.87
N ALA A 427 -17.59 14.63 -3.76
CA ALA A 427 -18.91 15.07 -3.37
C ALA A 427 -18.95 16.59 -3.12
N THR A 428 -20.16 17.12 -2.90
CA THR A 428 -20.33 18.53 -2.53
C THR A 428 -19.68 18.81 -1.18
N ALA A 429 -19.02 19.97 -1.09
CA ALA A 429 -18.33 20.41 0.14
C ALA A 429 -19.28 20.40 1.36
N THR A 430 -18.85 19.73 2.42
CA THR A 430 -19.50 19.72 3.73
C THR A 430 -18.76 20.64 4.69
N ALA A 431 -19.45 21.61 5.29
CA ALA A 431 -18.88 22.49 6.30
C ALA A 431 -18.80 21.76 7.65
N ILE A 432 -17.60 21.59 8.20
CA ILE A 432 -17.37 21.00 9.53
C ILE A 432 -17.58 22.05 10.63
N GLY A 433 -17.16 23.30 10.38
CA GLY A 433 -17.36 24.41 11.32
C GLY A 433 -16.36 25.54 11.14
N ASN A 434 -16.52 26.62 11.91
CA ASN A 434 -15.64 27.79 11.90
C ASN A 434 -14.54 27.68 12.96
N GLY A 435 -13.54 28.58 12.89
CA GLY A 435 -12.51 28.74 13.90
C GLY A 435 -11.21 27.99 13.60
N TRP A 436 -11.04 27.50 12.37
CA TRP A 436 -9.88 26.70 11.98
C TRP A 436 -8.67 27.54 11.57
N SER A 437 -8.86 28.82 11.21
CA SER A 437 -7.78 29.72 10.78
C SER A 437 -6.67 29.95 11.79
N THR A 438 -6.88 29.64 13.08
CA THR A 438 -5.78 29.77 14.05
C THR A 438 -4.80 28.62 13.99
N TYR A 439 -5.21 27.48 13.43
CA TYR A 439 -4.43 26.24 13.42
C TYR A 439 -3.70 26.00 12.09
N PHE A 440 -4.10 26.66 11.01
CA PHE A 440 -3.53 26.56 9.68
C PHE A 440 -3.14 27.95 9.20
#